data_AF-X6NYC5-F1
#
_entry.id   AF-X6NYC5-F1
#
_cell.length_a   1.000
_cell.length_b   1.000
_cell.length_c   1.000
_cell.angle_alpha   90.00
_cell.angle_beta   90.00
_cell.angle_gamma   90.00
#
_symmetry.space_group_name_H-M   'P 1'
#
loop_
_entity.id
_entity.type
_entity.pdbx_description
1 polymer ?
#
loop_
_entity_poly.entity_id
_entity_poly.type
_entity_poly.pdbx_seq_one_letter_code
_entity_poly.pdbx_strand_id
1 'polypeptide(L)'
;DLSAMAILQKYPKHETDIQSLTNTARKIQQGLIKLEFDKELHTQLASEEVCDLVKEANKMFRHIDQKSSPSWQNENNQIIETRKTTLEELISDSNPGIRVPGYCHLTPQDKAHIQEILFYAYRYSMPSQHPMRMGYLVKRGSGKQGFFSRQSLKLRWFVIENQTLAYYKNFKAYQNKEDPLRLPITLKGRAVRVVNKDLLCFEISGVQLSCLLFYFLVTNKINQKRSIIEWNRISKRAYLLFAETFQDFVLWLHALTFCADKKLNELM
;
A
#
# COMPACT_ATOMS: atom_id res chain seq x y z
N ASP A 1 19.54 7.67 17.58
CA ASP A 1 18.21 7.48 16.96
C ASP A 1 17.13 8.19 17.76
N LEU A 2 16.50 9.21 17.18
CA LEU A 2 15.33 9.90 17.74
C LEU A 2 14.09 9.39 17.01
N SER A 3 13.11 8.88 17.74
CA SER A 3 11.88 8.38 17.12
C SER A 3 10.92 9.49 16.76
N ALA A 4 10.15 9.29 15.69
CA ALA A 4 9.11 10.24 15.28
C ALA A 4 8.13 10.58 16.41
N MET A 5 7.84 9.63 17.30
CA MET A 5 6.98 9.87 18.47
C MET A 5 7.65 10.77 19.51
N ALA A 6 8.95 10.57 19.78
CA ALA A 6 9.71 11.45 20.66
C ALA A 6 9.82 12.88 20.11
N ILE A 7 9.93 13.02 18.77
CA ILE A 7 9.93 14.31 18.08
C ILE A 7 8.55 14.98 18.21
N LEU A 8 7.46 14.26 17.95
CA LEU A 8 6.10 14.79 18.08
C LEU A 8 5.72 15.16 19.51
N GLN A 9 6.20 14.43 20.52
CA GLN A 9 5.96 14.72 21.93
C GLN A 9 6.72 15.94 22.44
N LYS A 10 7.92 16.19 21.91
CA LYS A 10 8.74 17.37 22.23
C LYS A 10 8.43 18.58 21.36
N TYR A 11 7.55 18.43 20.36
CA TYR A 11 7.22 19.51 19.45
C TYR A 11 6.48 20.63 20.20
N PRO A 12 6.92 21.90 20.07
CA PRO A 12 6.25 23.02 20.73
C PRO A 12 4.79 23.07 20.27
N LYS A 13 3.86 22.89 21.21
CA LYS A 13 2.40 22.81 20.91
C LYS A 13 1.81 24.14 20.40
N HIS A 14 2.62 25.21 20.42
CA HIS A 14 2.18 26.58 20.19
C HIS A 14 2.76 27.17 18.88
N GLU A 15 3.76 26.52 18.28
CA GLU A 15 4.39 27.00 17.05
C GLU A 15 3.88 26.22 15.84
N THR A 16 3.07 26.90 15.03
CA THR A 16 2.72 26.51 13.66
C THR A 16 3.88 26.78 12.70
N ASP A 17 5.10 26.32 13.03
CA ASP A 17 6.20 26.41 12.06
C ASP A 17 6.02 25.32 10.99
N ILE A 18 5.30 25.71 9.94
CA ILE A 18 5.07 24.92 8.72
C ILE A 18 6.41 24.45 8.14
N GLN A 19 7.48 25.23 8.26
CA GLN A 19 8.79 24.87 7.72
C GLN A 19 9.41 23.71 8.49
N SER A 20 9.34 23.73 9.82
CA SER A 20 9.82 22.64 10.67
C SER A 20 9.00 21.36 10.46
N LEU A 21 7.67 21.46 10.32
CA LEU A 21 6.80 20.31 10.00
C LEU A 21 7.13 19.73 8.61
N THR A 22 7.33 20.59 7.62
CA THR A 22 7.71 20.20 6.25
C THR A 22 9.08 19.51 6.24
N ASN A 23 10.05 20.04 6.98
CA ASN A 23 11.38 19.44 7.12
C ASN A 23 11.32 18.09 7.84
N THR A 24 10.50 17.96 8.88
CA THR A 24 10.30 16.70 9.60
C THR A 24 9.63 15.67 8.69
N ALA A 25 8.58 16.04 7.96
CA ALA A 25 7.94 15.18 6.98
C ALA A 25 8.91 14.74 5.86
N ARG A 26 9.75 15.67 5.36
CA ARG A 26 10.77 15.38 4.34
C ARG A 26 11.83 14.40 4.87
N LYS A 27 12.29 14.58 6.11
CA LYS A 27 13.21 13.65 6.79
C LYS A 27 12.59 12.28 7.01
N ILE A 28 11.30 12.19 7.34
CA ILE A 28 10.56 10.90 7.43
C ILE A 28 10.50 10.23 6.05
N GLN A 29 10.16 10.98 5.00
CA GLN A 29 10.10 10.45 3.62
C GLN A 29 11.47 9.98 3.10
N GLN A 30 12.55 10.65 3.50
CA GLN A 30 13.93 10.26 3.18
C GLN A 30 14.44 9.10 4.04
N GLY A 31 13.65 8.62 5.01
CA GLY A 31 14.07 7.57 5.95
C GLY A 31 15.10 8.03 6.99
N LEU A 32 15.39 9.33 7.08
CA LEU A 32 16.33 9.92 8.05
C LEU A 32 15.76 9.95 9.46
N ILE A 33 14.43 10.07 9.59
CA ILE A 33 13.73 9.83 10.84
C ILE A 33 13.07 8.47 10.72
N LYS A 34 13.56 7.51 11.52
CA LYS A 34 12.83 6.26 11.75
C LYS A 34 11.49 6.63 12.39
N LEU A 35 10.41 6.41 11.64
CA LEU A 35 9.16 6.07 12.28
C LEU A 35 9.50 4.81 13.08
N GLU A 36 9.65 4.94 14.39
CA GLU A 36 9.61 3.76 15.24
C GLU A 36 8.28 3.11 14.91
N PHE A 37 8.38 2.00 14.20
CA PHE A 37 7.29 1.06 14.11
C PHE A 37 6.74 0.91 15.51
N ASP A 38 5.42 0.87 15.61
CA ASP A 38 4.77 0.55 16.85
C ASP A 38 5.42 -0.76 17.33
N LYS A 39 6.26 -0.67 18.37
CA LYS A 39 7.04 -1.82 18.84
C LYS A 39 6.08 -2.95 19.18
N GLU A 40 4.89 -2.59 19.66
CA GLU A 40 3.79 -3.49 19.89
C GLU A 40 3.35 -4.20 18.60
N LEU A 41 3.17 -3.48 17.48
CA LEU A 41 2.86 -4.09 16.18
C LEU A 41 4.00 -5.01 15.72
N HIS A 42 5.27 -4.60 15.81
CA HIS A 42 6.38 -5.47 15.42
C HIS A 42 6.49 -6.74 16.28
N THR A 43 6.34 -6.61 17.60
CA THR A 43 6.33 -7.76 18.52
C THR A 43 5.11 -8.65 18.24
N GLN A 44 3.96 -8.08 17.91
CA GLN A 44 2.77 -8.83 17.50
C GLN A 44 2.96 -9.54 16.15
N LEU A 45 3.74 -8.97 15.23
CA LEU A 45 4.05 -9.56 13.91
C LEU A 45 5.13 -10.62 13.94
N ALA A 46 5.99 -10.59 14.95
CA ALA A 46 6.98 -11.63 15.22
C ALA A 46 6.38 -12.81 16.01
N SER A 47 5.08 -12.78 16.33
CA SER A 47 4.42 -13.86 17.05
C SER A 47 4.21 -15.07 16.14
N GLU A 48 4.27 -16.26 16.75
CA GLU A 48 3.95 -17.53 16.10
C GLU A 48 2.58 -17.51 15.40
N GLU A 49 1.61 -16.79 15.99
CA GLU A 49 0.29 -16.58 15.42
C GLU A 49 0.31 -15.92 14.03
N VAL A 50 1.22 -14.98 13.79
CA VAL A 50 1.32 -14.29 12.50
C VAL A 50 1.97 -15.19 11.45
N CYS A 51 2.95 -16.02 11.83
CA CYS A 51 3.50 -17.04 10.96
C CYS A 51 2.43 -18.05 10.53
N ASP A 52 1.57 -18.49 11.46
CA ASP A 52 0.49 -19.42 11.14
C ASP A 52 -0.58 -18.79 10.25
N LEU A 53 -0.94 -17.52 10.48
CA LEU A 53 -1.81 -16.77 9.58
C LEU A 53 -1.25 -16.73 8.14
N VAL A 54 0.06 -16.62 7.97
CA VAL A 54 0.67 -16.59 6.63
C VAL A 54 0.68 -17.97 5.98
N LYS A 55 0.95 -19.02 6.75
CA LYS A 55 0.81 -20.40 6.24
C LYS A 55 -0.62 -20.66 5.77
N GLU A 56 -1.61 -20.21 6.53
CA GLU A 56 -3.01 -20.31 6.13
C GLU A 56 -3.32 -19.46 4.89
N ALA A 57 -2.83 -18.23 4.81
CA ALA A 57 -2.96 -17.38 3.62
C ALA A 57 -2.39 -18.09 2.37
N ASN A 58 -1.20 -18.68 2.49
CA ASN A 58 -0.54 -19.41 1.40
C ASN A 58 -1.33 -20.65 0.96
N LYS A 59 -1.99 -21.36 1.88
CA LYS A 59 -2.89 -22.46 1.52
C LYS A 59 -4.08 -21.97 0.68
N MET A 60 -4.59 -20.76 0.93
CA MET A 60 -5.72 -20.21 0.17
C MET A 60 -5.39 -19.96 -1.31
N PHE A 61 -4.12 -19.70 -1.65
CA PHE A 61 -3.71 -19.46 -3.03
C PHE A 61 -3.63 -20.73 -3.89
N ARG A 62 -3.61 -21.92 -3.28
CA ARG A 62 -3.51 -23.20 -4.03
C ARG A 62 -4.71 -23.51 -4.93
N HIS A 63 -5.82 -22.81 -4.74
CA HIS A 63 -7.09 -23.08 -5.41
C HIS A 63 -7.64 -21.83 -6.13
N ILE A 64 -6.76 -20.94 -6.60
CA ILE A 64 -7.20 -19.78 -7.38
C ILE A 64 -7.64 -20.20 -8.79
N ASP A 65 -8.76 -19.63 -9.22
CA ASP A 65 -9.35 -19.82 -10.55
C ASP A 65 -8.61 -19.01 -11.64
N GLN A 66 -7.81 -18.01 -11.25
CA GLN A 66 -7.10 -17.12 -12.15
C GLN A 66 -5.82 -16.62 -11.46
N LYS A 67 -4.71 -16.55 -12.21
CA LYS A 67 -3.48 -15.91 -11.74
C LYS A 67 -3.65 -14.38 -11.69
N SER A 68 -3.02 -13.74 -10.70
CA SER A 68 -2.84 -12.29 -10.75
C SER A 68 -2.12 -11.91 -12.04
N SER A 69 -2.59 -10.88 -12.72
CA SER A 69 -1.93 -10.37 -13.92
C SER A 69 -1.97 -8.85 -13.90
N PRO A 70 -0.88 -8.14 -14.25
CA PRO A 70 -1.06 -6.83 -14.84
C PRO A 70 -2.00 -6.99 -16.05
N SER A 71 -2.93 -6.07 -16.28
CA SER A 71 -4.04 -6.21 -17.24
C SER A 71 -3.62 -6.29 -18.73
N TRP A 72 -2.33 -6.45 -19.00
CA TRP A 72 -1.72 -6.35 -20.33
C TRP A 72 -1.30 -7.74 -20.85
N GLN A 73 -2.26 -8.52 -21.32
CA GLN A 73 -1.96 -9.56 -22.31
C GLN A 73 -2.19 -8.94 -23.69
N ASN A 74 -1.14 -8.29 -24.22
CA ASN A 74 -1.10 -7.99 -25.65
C ASN A 74 -0.86 -9.32 -26.38
N GLU A 75 -1.88 -9.83 -27.06
CA GLU A 75 -1.80 -11.05 -27.88
C GLU A 75 -0.89 -10.89 -29.12
N ASN A 76 -0.32 -9.70 -29.33
CA ASN A 76 0.60 -9.42 -30.43
C ASN A 76 2.07 -9.57 -29.96
N ASN A 77 2.48 -10.82 -29.76
CA ASN A 77 3.89 -11.22 -29.61
C ASN A 77 4.65 -11.04 -30.94
N GLN A 78 4.88 -9.80 -31.37
CA GLN A 78 6.04 -9.54 -32.22
C GLN A 78 7.26 -9.51 -31.31
N ILE A 79 8.04 -10.60 -31.39
CA ILE A 79 9.35 -10.74 -30.76
C ILE A 79 10.24 -9.67 -31.38
N ILE A 80 10.26 -8.49 -30.78
CA ILE A 80 11.30 -7.49 -31.06
C ILE A 80 12.54 -8.03 -30.35
N GLU A 81 13.41 -8.72 -31.08
CA GLU A 81 14.77 -9.06 -30.67
C GLU A 81 15.48 -7.78 -30.23
N THR A 82 15.39 -7.50 -28.93
CA THR A 82 16.01 -6.32 -28.35
C THR A 82 17.43 -6.70 -28.00
N ARG A 83 18.39 -5.89 -28.46
CA ARG A 83 19.80 -5.89 -28.02
C ARG A 83 19.86 -6.27 -26.52
N LYS A 84 20.79 -7.15 -26.15
CA LYS A 84 21.19 -7.38 -24.75
C LYS A 84 21.72 -6.07 -24.16
N THR A 85 20.82 -5.18 -23.77
CA THR A 85 21.14 -4.05 -22.89
C THR A 85 21.61 -4.67 -21.59
N THR A 86 22.84 -4.38 -21.19
CA THR A 86 23.39 -4.87 -19.93
C THR A 86 22.58 -4.30 -18.77
N LEU A 87 22.37 -5.11 -17.73
CA LEU A 87 21.62 -4.73 -16.53
C LEU A 87 22.15 -3.42 -15.92
N GLU A 88 23.43 -3.14 -16.10
CA GLU A 88 24.12 -1.92 -15.63
C GLU A 88 23.69 -0.65 -16.39
N GLU A 89 23.52 -0.72 -17.72
CA GLU A 89 22.99 0.40 -18.53
C GLU A 89 21.51 0.68 -18.22
N LEU A 90 20.75 -0.35 -17.83
CA LEU A 90 19.35 -0.24 -17.42
C LEU A 90 19.16 0.49 -16.08
N ILE A 91 20.13 0.36 -15.17
CA ILE A 91 20.07 0.96 -13.83
C ILE A 91 20.47 2.45 -13.86
N SER A 92 21.29 2.90 -14.83
CA SER A 92 21.81 4.27 -14.87
C SER A 92 20.83 5.32 -15.41
N ASP A 93 20.04 4.98 -16.44
CA ASP A 93 19.29 5.99 -17.21
C ASP A 93 17.79 6.02 -16.93
N SER A 94 17.26 4.97 -16.31
CA SER A 94 15.83 4.86 -16.02
C SER A 94 15.64 4.18 -14.68
N ASN A 95 15.94 4.89 -13.59
CA ASN A 95 15.23 4.59 -12.35
C ASN A 95 13.83 5.17 -12.54
N PRO A 96 12.78 4.38 -12.88
CA PRO A 96 11.44 4.82 -12.52
C PRO A 96 11.53 5.20 -11.05
N GLY A 97 10.89 6.29 -10.62
CA GLY A 97 10.97 6.74 -9.23
C GLY A 97 10.35 5.69 -8.29
N ILE A 98 11.04 4.56 -8.08
CA ILE A 98 10.58 3.38 -7.38
C ILE A 98 10.54 3.75 -5.92
N ARG A 99 9.35 4.11 -5.47
CA ARG A 99 9.08 4.39 -4.06
C ARG A 99 8.53 3.13 -3.42
N VAL A 100 9.43 2.18 -3.15
CA VAL A 100 9.12 1.05 -2.28
C VAL A 100 9.34 1.49 -0.82
N PRO A 101 8.33 1.45 0.05
CA PRO A 101 8.50 1.75 1.47
C PRO A 101 9.62 0.88 2.07
N GLY A 102 10.62 1.52 2.70
CA GLY A 102 11.78 0.83 3.26
C GLY A 102 12.86 0.44 2.25
N TYR A 103 12.79 0.90 0.99
CA TYR A 103 13.76 0.55 -0.06
C TYR A 103 15.22 0.79 0.33
N CYS A 104 15.51 1.86 1.09
CA CYS A 104 16.87 2.16 1.54
C CYS A 104 17.49 1.05 2.40
N HIS A 105 16.67 0.25 3.09
CA HIS A 105 17.10 -0.83 3.97
C HIS A 105 17.24 -2.19 3.27
N LEU A 106 16.87 -2.27 1.99
CA LEU A 106 17.01 -3.50 1.20
C LEU A 106 18.47 -3.74 0.80
N THR A 107 18.83 -5.02 0.69
CA THR A 107 20.13 -5.44 0.16
C THR A 107 20.25 -5.00 -1.31
N PRO A 108 21.47 -4.83 -1.85
CA PRO A 108 21.65 -4.55 -3.28
C PRO A 108 20.98 -5.57 -4.19
N GLN A 109 21.01 -6.85 -3.80
CA GLN A 109 20.35 -7.94 -4.53
C GLN A 109 18.83 -7.79 -4.54
N ASP A 110 18.21 -7.52 -3.38
CA ASP A 110 16.76 -7.27 -3.27
C ASP A 110 16.35 -6.07 -4.14
N LYS A 111 17.17 -5.00 -4.15
CA LYS A 111 16.93 -3.79 -4.95
C LYS A 111 16.96 -4.07 -6.45
N ALA A 112 17.97 -4.80 -6.93
CA ALA A 112 18.10 -5.17 -8.33
C ALA A 112 16.93 -6.06 -8.77
N HIS A 113 16.54 -7.04 -7.94
CA HIS A 113 15.43 -7.92 -8.24
C HIS A 113 14.08 -7.18 -8.30
N ILE A 114 13.85 -6.23 -7.38
CA ILE A 114 12.67 -5.35 -7.42
C ILE A 114 12.66 -4.50 -8.69
N GLN A 115 13.80 -3.90 -9.05
CA GLN A 115 13.92 -3.09 -10.26
C GLN A 115 13.61 -3.92 -11.50
N GLU A 116 14.14 -5.14 -11.59
CA GLU A 116 13.89 -6.09 -12.67
C GLU A 116 12.39 -6.40 -12.78
N ILE A 117 11.73 -6.76 -11.68
CA ILE A 117 10.28 -7.03 -11.63
C ILE A 117 9.48 -5.83 -12.16
N LEU A 118 9.78 -4.62 -11.66
CA LEU A 118 9.06 -3.42 -12.03
C LEU A 118 9.33 -3.02 -13.48
N PHE A 119 10.57 -3.18 -13.94
CA PHE A 119 10.94 -2.95 -15.32
C PHE A 119 10.12 -3.85 -16.24
N TYR A 120 10.15 -5.17 -16.05
CA TYR A 120 9.39 -6.08 -16.91
C TYR A 120 7.87 -5.83 -16.88
N ALA A 121 7.32 -5.48 -15.71
CA ALA A 121 5.89 -5.24 -15.57
C ALA A 121 5.42 -3.93 -16.22
N TYR A 122 6.26 -2.89 -16.26
CA TYR A 122 5.87 -1.54 -16.67
C TYR A 122 6.62 -0.97 -17.88
N ARG A 123 7.56 -1.74 -18.48
CA ARG A 123 8.39 -1.33 -19.62
C ARG A 123 7.60 -0.76 -20.80
N TYR A 124 6.40 -1.27 -21.06
CA TYR A 124 5.61 -0.94 -22.26
C TYR A 124 4.50 0.09 -22.05
N SER A 125 4.60 0.88 -20.96
CA SER A 125 3.70 1.99 -20.60
C SER A 125 2.23 1.59 -20.37
N MET A 126 1.57 2.35 -19.50
CA MET A 126 0.21 2.07 -18.98
C MET A 126 -0.83 2.78 -19.86
N PRO A 127 -1.67 2.06 -20.62
CA PRO A 127 -2.83 2.70 -21.21
C PRO A 127 -3.77 3.24 -20.12
N SER A 128 -4.21 4.47 -20.31
CA SER A 128 -5.00 5.26 -19.36
C SER A 128 -6.40 4.71 -19.09
N GLN A 129 -6.82 3.66 -19.80
CA GLN A 129 -8.19 3.13 -19.77
C GLN A 129 -8.37 1.83 -19.00
N HIS A 130 -7.30 1.24 -18.44
CA HIS A 130 -7.38 -0.02 -17.72
C HIS A 130 -7.04 0.13 -16.23
N PRO A 131 -7.57 -0.76 -15.37
CA PRO A 131 -7.15 -0.82 -13.97
C PRO A 131 -5.64 -1.01 -13.89
N MET A 132 -5.01 -0.21 -13.04
CA MET A 132 -3.56 -0.20 -12.83
C MET A 132 -3.05 -1.57 -12.38
N ARG A 133 -3.83 -2.27 -11.56
CA ARG A 133 -3.52 -3.62 -11.10
C ARG A 133 -4.79 -4.34 -10.67
N MET A 134 -4.84 -5.63 -10.94
CA MET A 134 -5.84 -6.54 -10.39
C MET A 134 -5.21 -7.88 -10.05
N GLY A 135 -5.83 -8.61 -9.13
CA GLY A 135 -5.32 -9.92 -8.72
C GLY A 135 -5.83 -10.37 -7.38
N TYR A 136 -5.50 -11.59 -7.00
CA TYR A 136 -5.85 -12.13 -5.71
C TYR A 136 -4.93 -11.59 -4.62
N LEU A 137 -5.53 -11.17 -3.50
CA LEU A 137 -4.84 -10.98 -2.24
C LEU A 137 -5.63 -11.67 -1.14
N VAL A 138 -4.94 -12.18 -0.14
CA VAL A 138 -5.58 -12.57 1.11
C VAL A 138 -5.66 -11.36 2.01
N LYS A 139 -6.85 -11.06 2.51
CA LYS A 139 -7.08 -9.99 3.48
C LYS A 139 -7.46 -10.55 4.84
N ARG A 140 -7.03 -9.86 5.89
CA ARG A 140 -7.55 -10.09 7.24
C ARG A 140 -8.96 -9.49 7.37
N GLY A 141 -9.90 -10.25 7.94
CA GLY A 141 -11.25 -9.76 8.22
C GLY A 141 -11.26 -8.65 9.28
N SER A 142 -12.11 -7.63 9.11
CA SER A 142 -12.32 -6.60 10.15
C SER A 142 -13.25 -7.15 11.25
N GLY A 143 -12.72 -7.33 12.46
CA GLY A 143 -13.48 -7.72 13.66
C GLY A 143 -14.12 -6.56 14.40
N LYS A 144 -15.16 -6.85 15.20
CA LYS A 144 -15.68 -5.90 16.19
C LYS A 144 -14.73 -5.99 17.41
N GLN A 145 -13.89 -4.97 17.59
CA GLN A 145 -12.94 -4.70 18.69
C GLN A 145 -11.77 -5.68 18.87
N GLY A 146 -10.53 -5.18 18.70
CA GLY A 146 -9.27 -5.90 18.91
C GLY A 146 -8.61 -6.35 17.60
N PHE A 147 -7.28 -6.24 17.50
CA PHE A 147 -6.50 -6.68 16.32
C PHE A 147 -6.78 -8.16 15.98
N PHE A 148 -7.13 -8.98 16.99
CA PHE A 148 -7.33 -10.43 16.86
C PHE A 148 -8.77 -10.94 17.01
N SER A 149 -9.79 -10.10 17.23
CA SER A 149 -11.14 -10.62 17.54
C SER A 149 -11.91 -11.21 16.36
N ARG A 150 -11.43 -11.04 15.12
CA ARG A 150 -11.86 -11.87 13.98
C ARG A 150 -10.64 -12.28 13.16
N GLN A 151 -10.29 -13.56 13.25
CA GLN A 151 -9.12 -14.18 12.62
C GLN A 151 -9.40 -14.78 11.23
N SER A 152 -10.58 -14.56 10.64
CA SER A 152 -10.84 -15.15 9.31
C SER A 152 -10.08 -14.40 8.22
N LEU A 153 -9.14 -15.11 7.61
CA LEU A 153 -8.53 -14.75 6.35
C LEU A 153 -9.54 -14.92 5.22
N LYS A 154 -9.47 -14.03 4.24
CA LYS A 154 -10.38 -14.01 3.10
C LYS A 154 -9.58 -13.74 1.84
N LEU A 155 -9.52 -14.73 0.95
CA LEU A 155 -9.03 -14.54 -0.40
C LEU A 155 -10.04 -13.70 -1.20
N ARG A 156 -9.61 -12.60 -1.82
CA ARG A 156 -10.49 -11.70 -2.58
C ARG A 156 -9.78 -11.22 -3.84
N TRP A 157 -10.56 -10.95 -4.89
CA TRP A 157 -10.06 -10.32 -6.10
C TRP A 157 -10.03 -8.81 -5.89
N PHE A 158 -8.85 -8.21 -5.90
CA PHE A 158 -8.66 -6.78 -5.72
C PHE A 158 -8.44 -6.10 -7.06
N VAL A 159 -8.90 -4.85 -7.16
CA VAL A 159 -8.74 -4.02 -8.35
C VAL A 159 -8.37 -2.61 -7.91
N ILE A 160 -7.30 -2.06 -8.50
CA ILE A 160 -6.92 -0.66 -8.40
C ILE A 160 -7.36 0.06 -9.67
N GLU A 161 -8.31 0.97 -9.52
CA GLU A 161 -8.84 1.78 -10.61
C GLU A 161 -9.16 3.18 -10.07
N ASN A 162 -8.84 4.22 -10.83
CA ASN A 162 -9.12 5.62 -10.47
C ASN A 162 -8.62 5.98 -9.05
N GLN A 163 -7.41 5.53 -8.67
CA GLN A 163 -6.81 5.73 -7.33
C GLN A 163 -7.65 5.17 -6.17
N THR A 164 -8.54 4.22 -6.45
CA THR A 164 -9.33 3.50 -5.45
C THR A 164 -9.00 2.01 -5.48
N LEU A 165 -9.08 1.37 -4.32
CA LEU A 165 -8.92 -0.07 -4.16
C LEU A 165 -10.28 -0.70 -3.86
N ALA A 166 -10.84 -1.40 -4.83
CA ALA A 166 -12.04 -2.22 -4.69
C ALA A 166 -11.67 -3.69 -4.49
N TYR A 167 -12.61 -4.48 -3.94
CA TYR A 167 -12.44 -5.92 -3.91
C TYR A 167 -13.77 -6.68 -4.01
N TYR A 168 -13.69 -7.83 -4.67
CA TYR A 168 -14.80 -8.69 -5.05
C TYR A 168 -14.63 -10.07 -4.43
N LYS A 169 -15.70 -10.86 -4.43
CA LYS A 169 -15.66 -12.22 -3.88
C LYS A 169 -14.60 -13.08 -4.58
N ASN A 170 -14.52 -12.99 -5.90
CA ASN A 170 -13.59 -13.70 -6.79
C ASN A 170 -13.51 -12.95 -8.15
N PHE A 171 -12.70 -13.47 -9.08
CA PHE A 171 -12.54 -12.90 -10.41
C PHE A 171 -13.84 -12.90 -11.22
N LYS A 172 -14.63 -13.97 -11.15
CA LYS A 172 -15.93 -14.09 -11.84
C LYS A 172 -16.90 -12.96 -11.45
N ALA A 173 -16.99 -12.62 -10.16
CA ALA A 173 -17.82 -11.51 -9.70
C ALA A 173 -17.38 -10.17 -10.32
N TYR A 174 -16.07 -9.95 -10.45
CA TYR A 174 -15.54 -8.76 -11.13
C TYR A 174 -15.88 -8.76 -12.63
N GLN A 175 -15.67 -9.87 -13.34
CA GLN A 175 -16.00 -9.99 -14.77
C GLN A 175 -17.49 -9.77 -15.05
N ASN A 176 -18.35 -10.27 -14.18
CA ASN A 176 -19.79 -10.09 -14.24
C ASN A 176 -20.24 -8.67 -13.88
N LYS A 177 -19.30 -7.76 -13.54
CA LYS A 177 -19.58 -6.39 -13.10
C LYS A 177 -20.51 -6.35 -11.87
N GLU A 178 -20.41 -7.32 -10.98
CA GLU A 178 -21.10 -7.28 -9.68
C GLU A 178 -20.57 -6.11 -8.83
N ASP A 179 -21.36 -5.64 -7.87
CA ASP A 179 -20.91 -4.58 -6.98
C ASP A 179 -19.74 -5.03 -6.09
N PRO A 180 -18.77 -4.16 -5.80
CA PRO A 180 -17.73 -4.43 -4.81
C PRO A 180 -18.34 -4.80 -3.45
N LEU A 181 -17.69 -5.73 -2.72
CA LEU A 181 -18.18 -6.20 -1.42
C LEU A 181 -18.26 -5.11 -0.34
N ARG A 182 -17.56 -4.00 -0.56
CA ARG A 182 -17.59 -2.77 0.27
C ARG A 182 -17.29 -1.58 -0.62
N LEU A 183 -17.63 -0.39 -0.12
CA LEU A 183 -17.21 0.88 -0.71
C LEU A 183 -15.70 0.86 -1.04
N PRO A 184 -15.30 1.19 -2.28
CA PRO A 184 -13.90 1.28 -2.68
C PRO A 184 -13.09 2.19 -1.75
N ILE A 185 -11.86 1.78 -1.46
CA ILE A 185 -10.97 2.51 -0.54
C ILE A 185 -10.20 3.54 -1.36
N THR A 186 -10.42 4.83 -1.13
CA THR A 186 -9.57 5.87 -1.70
C THR A 186 -8.14 5.73 -1.17
N LEU A 187 -7.18 5.53 -2.08
CA LEU A 187 -5.77 5.33 -1.76
C LEU A 187 -5.02 6.65 -1.53
N LYS A 188 -5.45 7.73 -2.19
CA LYS A 188 -4.84 9.06 -2.06
C LYS A 188 -4.71 9.48 -0.59
N GLY A 189 -3.48 9.75 -0.17
CA GLY A 189 -3.16 10.17 1.21
C GLY A 189 -3.15 9.04 2.25
N ARG A 190 -3.33 7.77 1.85
CA ARG A 190 -3.13 6.61 2.73
C ARG A 190 -1.64 6.32 2.89
N ALA A 191 -1.29 5.72 4.02
CA ALA A 191 0.02 5.13 4.21
C ALA A 191 -0.01 3.68 3.73
N VAL A 192 0.99 3.30 2.93
CA VAL A 192 1.25 1.90 2.54
C VAL A 192 2.57 1.50 3.18
N ARG A 193 2.57 0.38 3.91
CA ARG A 193 3.73 -0.05 4.70
C ARG A 193 4.00 -1.52 4.47
N VAL A 194 5.28 -1.88 4.37
CA VAL A 194 5.70 -3.27 4.48
C VAL A 194 5.65 -3.66 5.94
N VAL A 195 4.92 -4.72 6.23
CA VAL A 195 4.72 -5.24 7.58
C VAL A 195 5.78 -6.29 7.86
N ASN A 196 5.91 -7.26 6.96
CA ASN A 196 6.96 -8.27 6.98
C ASN A 196 7.19 -8.74 5.54
N LYS A 197 8.44 -8.60 5.06
CA LYS A 197 8.82 -8.94 3.69
C LYS A 197 8.81 -10.46 3.44
N ASP A 198 9.25 -11.24 4.43
CA ASP A 198 9.35 -12.70 4.32
C ASP A 198 7.96 -13.34 4.30
N LEU A 199 6.98 -12.63 4.87
CA LEU A 199 5.57 -13.00 4.87
C LEU A 199 4.77 -12.35 3.72
N LEU A 200 5.44 -11.62 2.82
CA LEU A 200 4.82 -10.93 1.68
C LEU A 200 3.61 -10.07 2.09
N CYS A 201 3.74 -9.41 3.24
CA CYS A 201 2.64 -8.78 3.94
C CYS A 201 2.80 -7.25 3.97
N PHE A 202 1.72 -6.55 3.63
CA PHE A 202 1.66 -5.09 3.68
C PHE A 202 0.37 -4.59 4.29
N GLU A 203 0.46 -3.38 4.85
CA GLU A 203 -0.62 -2.67 5.49
C GLU A 203 -0.98 -1.42 4.69
N ILE A 204 -2.28 -1.19 4.51
CA ILE A 204 -2.81 0.09 4.07
C ILE A 204 -3.55 0.73 5.25
N SER A 205 -3.15 1.92 5.66
CA SER A 205 -3.75 2.63 6.79
C SER A 205 -3.75 4.15 6.61
N GLY A 206 -4.13 4.87 7.66
CA GLY A 206 -4.40 6.31 7.62
C GLY A 206 -5.88 6.63 7.49
N VAL A 207 -6.23 7.91 7.59
CA VAL A 207 -7.62 8.39 7.51
C VAL A 207 -7.80 9.13 6.21
N GLN A 208 -8.93 8.88 5.52
CA GLN A 208 -9.35 9.75 4.44
C GLN A 208 -9.78 11.08 5.06
N LEU A 209 -8.90 12.07 5.01
CA LEU A 209 -9.23 13.45 5.34
C LEU A 209 -10.17 13.95 4.25
N SER A 210 -11.48 13.72 4.39
CA SER A 210 -12.45 14.30 3.47
C SER A 210 -12.39 15.83 3.58
N CYS A 211 -12.47 16.56 2.45
CA CYS A 211 -12.46 18.02 2.45
C CYS A 211 -13.57 18.62 3.33
N LEU A 212 -14.68 17.89 3.53
CA LEU A 212 -15.76 18.26 4.45
C LEU A 212 -15.29 18.37 5.90
N LEU A 213 -14.31 17.57 6.34
CA LEU A 213 -13.72 17.68 7.68
C LEU A 213 -12.90 18.96 7.85
N PHE A 214 -12.19 19.41 6.81
CA PHE A 214 -11.46 20.68 6.87
C PHE A 214 -12.45 21.84 6.94
N TYR A 215 -13.52 21.80 6.14
CA TYR A 215 -14.59 22.80 6.20
C TYR A 215 -15.29 22.82 7.56
N PHE A 216 -15.58 21.66 8.16
CA PHE A 216 -16.19 21.57 9.50
C PHE A 216 -15.25 22.06 10.61
N LEU A 217 -13.95 21.75 10.54
CA LEU A 217 -12.96 22.23 11.51
C LEU A 217 -12.75 23.74 11.42
N VAL A 218 -12.84 24.32 10.21
CA VAL A 218 -12.67 25.76 9.97
C VAL A 218 -13.94 26.56 10.34
N THR A 219 -15.13 26.03 10.07
CA THR A 219 -16.39 26.80 10.22
C THR A 219 -17.11 26.60 11.56
N ASN A 220 -16.85 25.52 12.31
CA ASN A 220 -17.58 25.22 13.54
C ASN A 220 -16.67 25.17 14.78
N LYS A 221 -16.29 26.35 15.30
CA LYS A 221 -15.64 26.51 16.62
C LYS A 221 -16.56 26.11 17.79
N ILE A 222 -17.88 26.02 17.57
CA ILE A 222 -18.89 25.98 18.64
C ILE A 222 -19.36 24.55 19.01
N ASN A 223 -19.15 23.54 18.15
CA ASN A 223 -19.63 22.16 18.37
C ASN A 223 -18.52 21.10 18.40
N GLN A 224 -17.37 21.45 18.97
CA GLN A 224 -16.14 20.64 18.94
C GLN A 224 -16.25 19.31 19.73
N LYS A 225 -17.13 19.20 20.75
CA LYS A 225 -17.20 18.00 21.61
C LYS A 225 -17.94 16.81 21.01
N ARG A 226 -18.97 17.02 20.16
CA ARG A 226 -19.72 15.91 19.53
C ARG A 226 -19.00 15.33 18.31
N SER A 227 -18.28 16.15 17.54
CA SER A 227 -17.56 15.68 16.35
C SER A 227 -16.38 14.77 16.68
N ILE A 228 -15.70 14.96 17.82
CA ILE A 228 -14.55 14.13 18.26
C ILE A 228 -14.94 12.66 18.47
N ILE A 229 -16.16 12.38 18.95
CA ILE A 229 -16.63 11.00 19.23
C ILE A 229 -16.93 10.25 17.92
N GLU A 230 -17.51 10.93 16.92
CA GLU A 230 -17.67 10.35 15.57
C GLU A 230 -16.33 10.26 14.82
N TRP A 231 -15.39 11.18 15.07
CA TRP A 231 -14.02 11.14 14.54
C TRP A 231 -13.26 9.89 14.98
N ASN A 232 -13.40 9.47 16.24
CA ASN A 232 -12.85 8.20 16.73
C ASN A 232 -13.47 6.96 16.05
N ARG A 233 -14.63 7.11 15.41
CA ARG A 233 -15.32 6.08 14.61
C ARG A 233 -14.97 6.10 13.13
N ILE A 234 -14.45 7.22 12.59
CA ILE A 234 -13.82 7.28 11.26
C ILE A 234 -12.47 6.57 11.37
N SER A 235 -12.63 5.26 11.33
CA SER A 235 -11.74 4.27 11.88
C SER A 235 -10.33 4.39 11.30
N LYS A 236 -9.35 4.32 12.22
CA LYS A 236 -7.97 3.85 12.00
C LYS A 236 -7.97 2.42 11.42
N ARG A 237 -8.68 2.19 10.31
CA ARG A 237 -8.81 0.88 9.67
C ARG A 237 -7.52 0.61 8.93
N ALA A 238 -6.67 -0.20 9.55
CA ALA A 238 -5.58 -0.87 8.89
C ALA A 238 -6.13 -2.06 8.09
N TYR A 239 -5.70 -2.19 6.84
CA TYR A 239 -5.98 -3.33 5.98
C TYR A 239 -4.69 -4.13 5.84
N LEU A 240 -4.67 -5.31 6.44
CA LEU A 240 -3.56 -6.24 6.31
C LEU A 240 -3.81 -7.15 5.10
N LEU A 241 -2.86 -7.17 4.18
CA LEU A 241 -2.94 -7.85 2.89
C LEU A 241 -1.69 -8.70 2.69
N PHE A 242 -1.90 -9.91 2.15
CA PHE A 242 -0.85 -10.88 1.85
C PHE A 242 -0.89 -11.20 0.35
N ALA A 243 0.28 -11.18 -0.28
CA ALA A 243 0.47 -11.59 -1.67
C ALA A 243 0.97 -13.04 -1.75
N GLU A 244 0.73 -13.69 -2.89
CA GLU A 244 1.11 -15.08 -3.13
C GLU A 244 2.62 -15.24 -3.35
N THR A 245 3.21 -14.36 -4.16
CA THR A 245 4.61 -14.42 -4.57
C THR A 245 5.32 -13.10 -4.31
N PHE A 246 6.66 -13.15 -4.23
CA PHE A 246 7.47 -11.94 -4.09
C PHE A 246 7.25 -10.95 -5.24
N GLN A 247 7.13 -11.46 -6.47
CA GLN A 247 6.78 -10.64 -7.63
C GLN A 247 5.43 -9.94 -7.43
N ASP A 248 4.39 -10.66 -7.03
CA ASP A 248 3.09 -10.07 -6.79
C ASP A 248 3.09 -9.04 -5.66
N PHE A 249 3.84 -9.32 -4.59
CA PHE A 249 4.05 -8.41 -3.47
C PHE A 249 4.65 -7.08 -3.95
N VAL A 250 5.73 -7.12 -4.73
CA VAL A 250 6.42 -5.94 -5.26
C VAL A 250 5.49 -5.12 -6.15
N LEU A 251 4.76 -5.77 -7.05
CA LEU A 251 3.85 -5.09 -7.97
C LEU A 251 2.65 -4.47 -7.25
N TRP A 252 2.09 -5.14 -6.24
CA TRP A 252 1.02 -4.57 -5.40
C TRP A 252 1.53 -3.38 -4.59
N LEU A 253 2.70 -3.52 -3.96
CA LEU A 253 3.31 -2.47 -3.18
C LEU A 253 3.57 -1.23 -4.03
N HIS A 254 4.09 -1.39 -5.24
CA HIS A 254 4.32 -0.31 -6.18
C HIS A 254 3.00 0.37 -6.60
N ALA A 255 2.01 -0.40 -7.07
CA ALA A 255 0.73 0.18 -7.51
C ALA A 255 0.01 0.95 -6.39
N LEU A 256 0.01 0.40 -5.17
CA LEU A 256 -0.61 1.03 -4.00
C LEU A 256 0.12 2.31 -3.59
N THR A 257 1.44 2.30 -3.56
CA THR A 257 2.25 3.47 -3.19
C THR A 257 2.15 4.58 -4.23
N PHE A 258 2.15 4.21 -5.51
CA PHE A 258 1.90 5.12 -6.62
C PHE A 258 0.53 5.82 -6.50
N CYS A 259 -0.54 5.05 -6.26
CA CYS A 259 -1.89 5.62 -6.08
C CYS A 259 -2.05 6.42 -4.79
N ALA A 260 -1.25 6.12 -3.76
CA ALA A 260 -1.31 6.82 -2.49
C ALA A 260 -0.61 8.19 -2.50
N ASP A 261 0.44 8.35 -3.30
CA ASP A 261 1.22 9.58 -3.40
C ASP A 261 0.56 10.61 -4.34
N LYS A 262 0.15 11.75 -3.77
CA LYS A 262 -0.50 12.84 -4.53
C LYS A 262 0.46 13.51 -5.51
N LYS A 263 1.75 13.62 -5.18
CA LYS A 263 2.71 14.42 -5.97
C LYS A 263 3.12 13.73 -7.27
N LEU A 264 3.09 12.40 -7.31
CA LEU A 264 3.44 11.62 -8.51
C LEU A 264 2.37 11.77 -9.61
N ASN A 265 1.10 11.81 -9.22
CA ASN A 265 -0.01 11.95 -10.17
C ASN A 265 -0.14 13.37 -10.78
N GLU A 266 0.54 14.37 -10.22
CA GLU A 266 0.56 15.75 -10.74
C GLU A 266 1.77 16.00 -11.66
N LEU A 267 2.73 15.07 -11.73
CA LEU A 267 3.95 15.16 -12.56
C LEU A 267 3.91 14.27 -13.82
N MET A 268 2.84 13.49 -13.99
CA MET A 268 2.52 12.70 -15.19
C MET A 268 1.31 13.30 -15.89
#